data_AF-A0A947UQJ6-F1
#
_entry.id   AF-A0A947UQJ6-F1
#
_cell.length_a   1.000
_cell.length_b   1.000
_cell.length_c   1.000
_cell.angle_alpha   90.00
_cell.angle_beta   90.00
_cell.angle_gamma   90.00
#
_symmetry.space_group_name_H-M   'P 1'
#
loop_
_entity.id
_entity.type
_entity.pdbx_description
1 polymer ?
#
loop_
_entity_poly.entity_id
_entity_poly.type
_entity_poly.pdbx_seq_one_letter_code
_entity_poly.pdbx_strand_id
1 'polypeptide(L)'
;MSLEQIAATAAILLAAYFIRGITGFGSGLISVPLLALFLPLQFVVPLILLLDFTASIVIGGFNFKRVKWDEVGVLIPFGMVGVILGTSLLV
;
A
#
# COMPACT_ATOMS: atom_id res chain seq x y z
N MET A 1 -11.56 21.16 -0.03
CA MET A 1 -10.08 21.14 -0.01
C MET A 1 -9.59 22.40 -0.70
N SER A 2 -8.60 23.08 -0.13
CA SER A 2 -7.90 24.18 -0.82
C SER A 2 -7.05 23.61 -1.97
N LEU A 3 -6.64 24.47 -2.92
CA LEU A 3 -5.76 24.08 -4.03
C LEU A 3 -4.44 23.47 -3.52
N GLU A 4 -3.90 24.03 -2.45
CA GLU A 4 -2.67 23.54 -1.79
C GLU A 4 -2.83 22.13 -1.25
N GLN A 5 -3.97 21.82 -0.63
CA GLN A 5 -4.25 20.46 -0.12
C GLN A 5 -4.36 19.44 -1.26
N ILE A 6 -4.94 19.84 -2.39
CA ILE A 6 -5.04 18.97 -3.58
C ILE A 6 -3.64 18.72 -4.15
N ALA A 7 -2.82 19.77 -4.30
CA ALA A 7 -1.45 19.66 -4.78
C ALA A 7 -0.58 18.78 -3.86
N ALA A 8 -0.69 18.97 -2.53
CA ALA A 8 0.00 18.15 -1.55
C ALA A 8 -0.45 16.69 -1.61
N THR A 9 -1.75 16.43 -1.70
CA THR A 9 -2.31 15.08 -1.82
C THR A 9 -1.78 14.38 -3.08
N ALA A 10 -1.79 15.07 -4.21
CA ALA A 10 -1.28 14.54 -5.47
C ALA A 10 0.22 14.22 -5.38
N ALA A 11 1.03 15.13 -4.80
CA ALA A 11 2.47 14.93 -4.63
C ALA A 11 2.79 13.74 -3.71
N ILE A 12 2.08 13.63 -2.57
CA ILE A 12 2.23 12.52 -1.63
C ILE A 12 1.88 11.19 -2.30
N LEU A 13 0.73 11.12 -2.97
CA LEU A 13 0.30 9.91 -3.68
C LEU A 13 1.28 9.55 -4.79
N LEU A 14 1.75 10.53 -5.58
CA LEU A 14 2.72 10.30 -6.63
C LEU A 14 4.01 9.68 -6.06
N ALA A 15 4.58 10.27 -5.01
CA ALA A 15 5.79 9.76 -4.37
C ALA A 15 5.60 8.36 -3.77
N ALA A 16 4.50 8.17 -3.03
CA ALA A 16 4.18 6.89 -2.39
C ALA A 16 3.99 5.75 -3.41
N TYR A 17 3.26 6.02 -4.50
CA TYR A 17 2.99 5.02 -5.53
C TYR A 17 4.16 4.83 -6.49
N PHE A 18 5.03 5.82 -6.66
CA PHE A 18 6.32 5.65 -7.34
C PHE A 18 7.21 4.65 -6.59
N ILE A 19 7.38 4.85 -5.27
CA ILE A 19 8.14 3.92 -4.42
C ILE A 19 7.53 2.53 -4.44
N ARG A 20 6.21 2.43 -4.38
CA ARG A 20 5.51 1.15 -4.53
C ARG A 20 5.74 0.51 -5.90
N GLY A 21 5.76 1.29 -6.98
CA GLY A 21 6.04 0.76 -8.32
C GLY A 21 7.41 0.09 -8.42
N ILE A 22 8.40 0.58 -7.67
CA ILE A 22 9.76 0.02 -7.61
C ILE A 22 9.83 -1.19 -6.66
N THR A 23 9.25 -1.07 -5.47
CA THR A 23 9.46 -2.03 -4.36
C THR A 23 8.37 -3.09 -4.23
N GLY A 24 7.19 -2.83 -4.79
CA GLY A 24 5.98 -3.65 -4.62
C GLY A 24 5.19 -3.39 -3.34
N PHE A 25 5.68 -2.57 -2.39
CA PHE A 25 5.01 -2.28 -1.12
C PHE A 25 5.23 -0.82 -0.66
N GLY A 26 4.72 -0.46 0.52
CA GLY A 26 5.12 0.77 1.22
C GLY A 26 4.33 2.05 0.91
N SER A 27 3.39 2.02 -0.04
CA SER A 27 2.50 3.15 -0.33
C SER A 27 1.74 3.61 0.92
N GLY A 28 1.17 2.68 1.68
CA GLY A 28 0.45 2.98 2.93
C GLY A 28 1.35 3.58 4.01
N LEU A 29 2.59 3.09 4.15
CA LEU A 29 3.56 3.60 5.14
C LEU A 29 3.91 5.07 4.91
N ILE A 30 3.84 5.53 3.67
CA ILE A 30 4.16 6.92 3.29
C ILE A 30 2.88 7.77 3.27
N SER A 31 1.86 7.32 2.54
CA SER A 31 0.67 8.13 2.26
C SER A 31 -0.24 8.31 3.47
N VAL A 32 -0.45 7.27 4.30
CA VAL A 32 -1.36 7.34 5.45
C VAL A 32 -0.93 8.40 6.47
N PRO A 33 0.31 8.39 7.01
CA PRO A 33 0.71 9.38 8.02
C PRO A 33 0.75 10.80 7.44
N LEU A 34 1.17 10.98 6.19
CA LEU A 34 1.25 12.30 5.56
C LEU A 34 -0.13 12.90 5.25
N LEU A 35 -1.07 12.09 4.76
CA LEU A 35 -2.43 12.55 4.48
C LEU A 35 -3.27 12.74 5.75
N ALA A 36 -3.00 11.94 6.79
CA ALA A 36 -3.67 12.08 8.09
C ALA A 36 -3.42 13.43 8.77
N LEU A 37 -2.37 14.16 8.39
CA LEU A 37 -2.10 15.53 8.86
C LEU A 37 -3.16 16.55 8.40
N PHE A 38 -3.87 16.25 7.31
CA PHE A 38 -4.79 17.21 6.67
C PHE A 38 -6.19 16.64 6.43
N LEU A 39 -6.37 15.32 6.46
CA LEU A 39 -7.61 14.61 6.14
C LEU A 39 -7.99 13.62 7.25
N PRO A 40 -9.29 13.36 7.50
CA PRO A 40 -9.73 12.38 8.48
C PRO A 40 -9.20 10.97 8.16
N LEU A 41 -8.67 10.27 9.16
CA LEU A 41 -8.18 8.89 9.01
C LEU A 41 -9.24 7.93 8.46
N GLN A 42 -10.51 8.13 8.84
CA GLN A 42 -11.65 7.35 8.34
C GLN A 42 -11.87 7.49 6.83
N PHE A 43 -11.33 8.55 6.21
CA PHE A 43 -11.33 8.73 4.76
C PHE A 43 -10.03 8.23 4.13
N VAL A 44 -8.88 8.54 4.74
CA VAL A 44 -7.55 8.20 4.21
C VAL A 44 -7.37 6.68 4.14
N VAL A 45 -7.71 5.95 5.20
CA VAL A 45 -7.47 4.50 5.26
C VAL A 45 -8.23 3.73 4.17
N PRO A 46 -9.54 3.92 3.97
CA PRO A 46 -10.27 3.27 2.87
C PRO A 46 -9.77 3.71 1.48
N LEU A 47 -9.43 4.99 1.30
CA LEU A 47 -8.90 5.49 0.03
C LEU A 47 -7.60 4.79 -0.35
N ILE A 48 -6.64 4.74 0.58
CA ILE A 48 -5.36 4.08 0.34
C ILE A 48 -5.55 2.59 0.12
N LEU A 49 -6.44 1.92 0.85
CA LEU A 49 -6.76 0.51 0.62
C LEU A 49 -7.28 0.26 -0.81
N LEU A 50 -8.18 1.11 -1.32
CA LEU A 50 -8.74 0.98 -2.67
C LEU A 50 -7.67 1.17 -3.75
N LEU A 51 -6.86 2.21 -3.60
CA LEU A 51 -5.75 2.50 -4.52
C LEU A 51 -4.69 1.39 -4.44
N ASP A 52 -4.42 0.86 -3.24
CA ASP A 52 -3.46 -0.21 -3.03
C ASP A 52 -3.93 -1.52 -3.67
N PHE A 53 -5.21 -1.85 -3.55
CA PHE A 53 -5.80 -3.01 -4.22
C PHE A 53 -5.69 -2.87 -5.74
N THR A 54 -6.03 -1.69 -6.27
CA THR A 54 -5.94 -1.38 -7.70
C THR A 54 -4.50 -1.51 -8.21
N ALA A 55 -3.53 -0.92 -7.50
CA ALA A 55 -2.12 -1.01 -7.85
C ALA A 55 -1.60 -2.45 -7.81
N SER A 56 -2.02 -3.27 -6.84
CA SER A 56 -1.67 -4.70 -6.78
C SER A 56 -2.18 -5.46 -7.99
N ILE A 57 -3.42 -5.22 -8.41
CA ILE A 57 -3.99 -5.86 -9.61
C ILE A 57 -3.20 -5.46 -10.86
N VAL A 58 -2.90 -4.18 -11.02
CA VAL A 58 -2.18 -3.67 -12.19
C VAL A 58 -0.75 -4.24 -12.24
N ILE A 59 0.02 -4.10 -11.16
CA ILE A 59 1.41 -4.56 -11.08
C ILE A 59 1.47 -6.09 -11.18
N GLY A 60 0.60 -6.79 -10.46
CA GLY A 60 0.50 -8.25 -10.48
C GLY A 60 0.07 -8.78 -11.84
N GLY A 61 -0.90 -8.13 -12.49
CA GLY A 61 -1.38 -8.48 -13.82
C GLY A 61 -0.30 -8.37 -14.90
N PHE A 62 0.47 -7.28 -14.91
CA PHE A 62 1.58 -7.12 -15.86
C PHE A 62 2.69 -8.16 -15.69
N ASN A 63 2.90 -8.64 -14.47
CA ASN A 63 3.99 -9.57 -14.13
C ASN A 63 3.53 -11.00 -13.93
N PHE A 64 2.25 -11.31 -14.15
CA PHE A 64 1.64 -12.58 -13.75
C PHE A 64 2.36 -13.81 -14.32
N LYS A 65 2.80 -13.74 -15.58
CA LYS A 65 3.54 -14.81 -16.26
C LYS A 65 4.97 -15.03 -15.74
N ARG A 66 5.51 -14.06 -14.99
CA ARG A 66 6.87 -14.10 -14.42
C ARG A 66 6.87 -14.52 -12.94
N VAL A 67 5.68 -14.72 -12.36
CA VAL A 67 5.54 -15.14 -10.96
C VAL A 67 5.95 -16.60 -10.83
N LYS A 68 6.86 -16.88 -9.89
CA LYS A 68 7.22 -18.23 -9.48
C LYS A 68 6.30 -18.70 -8.37
N TRP A 69 5.26 -19.44 -8.74
CA TRP A 69 4.21 -19.88 -7.81
C TRP A 69 4.73 -20.81 -6.71
N ASP A 70 5.79 -21.58 -6.98
CA ASP A 70 6.42 -22.46 -5.98
C ASP A 70 7.00 -21.66 -4.81
N GLU A 71 7.62 -20.51 -5.07
CA GLU A 71 8.15 -19.63 -4.03
C GLU A 71 7.00 -18.91 -3.28
N VAL A 72 5.97 -18.46 -4.00
CA VAL A 72 4.78 -17.82 -3.40
C VAL A 72 4.08 -18.77 -2.42
N GLY A 73 3.92 -20.04 -2.78
CA GLY A 73 3.28 -21.04 -1.93
C GLY A 73 3.98 -21.23 -0.58
N VAL A 74 5.31 -21.11 -0.55
CA VAL A 74 6.09 -21.15 0.69
C VAL A 74 5.99 -19.84 1.46
N LEU A 75 5.98 -18.69 0.76
CA LEU A 75 5.90 -17.37 1.40
C LEU A 75 4.57 -17.10 2.08
N ILE A 76 3.45 -17.61 1.55
CA ILE A 76 2.11 -17.41 2.14
C ILE A 76 2.02 -17.86 3.61
N PRO A 77 2.32 -19.12 3.98
CA PRO A 77 2.19 -19.56 5.37
C PRO A 77 3.11 -18.80 6.33
N PHE A 78 4.36 -18.54 5.94
CA PHE A 78 5.28 -17.73 6.77
C PHE A 78 4.80 -16.27 6.90
N GLY A 79 4.29 -15.70 5.81
CA GLY A 79 3.69 -14.36 5.81
C GLY A 79 2.47 -14.29 6.71
N MET A 80 1.58 -15.30 6.67
CA MET A 80 0.43 -15.38 7.57
C MET A 80 0.85 -15.46 9.04
N VAL A 81 1.84 -16.29 9.37
CA VAL A 81 2.39 -16.36 10.73
C VAL A 81 2.95 -15.01 11.14
N GLY A 82 3.71 -14.33 10.27
CA GLY A 82 4.24 -13.00 10.52
C GLY A 82 3.15 -11.95 10.75
N VAL A 83 2.07 -11.97 9.97
CA VAL A 83 0.91 -11.07 10.16
C VAL A 83 0.23 -11.34 11.49
N ILE A 84 -0.06 -12.60 11.83
CA ILE A 84 -0.72 -12.96 13.09
C ILE A 84 0.14 -12.54 14.29
N LEU A 85 1.44 -12.83 14.26
CA LEU A 85 2.35 -12.42 15.33
C LEU A 85 2.46 -10.90 15.41
N GLY A 86 2.61 -10.23 14.27
CA GLY A 86 2.69 -8.77 14.21
C GLY A 86 1.45 -8.09 14.75
N THR A 87 0.25 -8.53 14.34
CA THR A 87 -1.00 -7.96 14.85
C THR A 87 -1.24 -8.29 16.32
N SER A 88 -0.84 -9.47 16.79
CA SER A 88 -0.98 -9.86 18.20
C SER A 88 -0.01 -9.13 19.14
N LEU A 89 1.15 -8.68 18.63
CA LEU A 89 2.13 -7.89 19.40
C LEU A 89 1.87 -6.38 19.32
N LEU A 90 1.07 -5.93 18.34
CA LEU A 90 0.71 -4.51 18.17
C LEU A 90 -0.34 -4.05 19.21
N VAL A 91 -0.99 -5.00 19.90
CA VAL A 91 -1.93 -4.82 21.01
C VAL A 91 -1.33 -5.33 22.32
#